data_AF-A0A087UIZ2-F1
#
_entry.id   AF-A0A087UIZ2-F1
#
_cell.length_a   1.000
_cell.length_b   1.000
_cell.length_c   1.000
_cell.angle_alpha   90.00
_cell.angle_beta   90.00
_cell.angle_gamma   90.00
#
_symmetry.space_group_name_H-M   'P 1'
#
loop_
_entity.id
_entity.type
_entity.pdbx_description
1 polymer ?
#
loop_
_entity_poly.entity_id
_entity_poly.type
_entity_poly.pdbx_seq_one_letter_code
_entity_poly.pdbx_strand_id
1 'polypeptide(L)' 'MVSTNTTYCLNIHSSEWTQKADMNCYRAHHCLIVAHGKLFAVGG' A
#
# COMPACT_ATOMS: atom_id res chain seq x y z
N MET A 1 -14.99 3.07 4.15
CA MET A 1 -13.73 3.53 3.50
C MET A 1 -13.90 3.32 2.00
N VAL A 2 -13.54 4.29 1.15
CA VAL A 2 -13.64 4.14 -0.31
C VAL A 2 -12.46 3.29 -0.79
N SER A 3 -12.71 2.28 -1.61
CA SER A 3 -11.64 1.46 -2.18
C SER A 3 -10.83 2.28 -3.20
N THR A 4 -9.52 2.09 -3.18
CA THR A 4 -8.58 2.69 -4.15
C THR A 4 -7.56 1.63 -4.55
N ASN A 5 -6.89 1.83 -5.67
CA ASN A 5 -5.74 1.04 -6.08
C ASN A 5 -4.41 1.80 -5.87
N THR A 6 -4.46 3.10 -5.54
CA THR A 6 -3.25 3.91 -5.38
C THR A 6 -2.46 3.49 -4.14
N THR A 7 -1.12 3.45 -4.27
CA THR A 7 -0.21 3.08 -3.18
C THR A 7 0.80 4.20 -2.97
N TYR A 8 1.06 4.56 -1.71
CA TYR A 8 2.03 5.59 -1.34
C TYR A 8 3.01 5.08 -0.30
N CYS A 9 4.23 5.63 -0.33
CA CYS A 9 5.27 5.37 0.66
C CYS A 9 5.69 6.69 1.31
N LEU A 10 5.69 6.74 2.65
CA LEU A 10 6.16 7.87 3.42
C LEU A 10 7.66 7.76 3.65
N ASN A 11 8.41 8.78 3.25
CA ASN A 11 9.78 8.97 3.72
C ASN A 11 9.73 9.65 5.09
N ILE A 12 10.10 8.94 6.15
CA ILE A 12 10.06 9.45 7.54
C ILE A 12 11.09 10.54 7.83
N HIS A 13 12.13 10.70 6.99
CA HIS A 13 13.15 11.73 7.17
C HIS A 13 12.77 13.06 6.52
N SER A 14 12.16 13.02 5.32
CA SER A 14 11.68 14.24 4.64
C SER A 14 10.22 14.57 4.93
N SER A 15 9.46 13.65 5.53
CA SER A 15 8.01 13.75 5.73
C SER A 15 7.21 13.88 4.44
N GLU A 16 7.76 13.36 3.34
CA GLU A 16 7.13 13.40 2.02
C GLU A 16 6.55 12.05 1.64
N TRP A 17 5.38 12.09 0.99
CA TRP A 17 4.76 10.92 0.39
C TRP A 17 5.14 10.82 -1.08
N THR A 18 5.52 9.63 -1.52
CA THR A 18 5.77 9.33 -2.94
C THR A 18 4.80 8.25 -3.41
N GLN A 19 4.17 8.47 -4.57
CA GLN A 19 3.34 7.44 -5.20
C GLN A 19 4.20 6.27 -5.67
N LYS A 20 3.73 5.05 -5.42
CA LYS A 20 4.32 3.79 -5.90
C LYS A 20 3.44 3.20 -7.00
N ALA A 21 3.82 2.03 -7.51
CA ALA A 21 2.97 1.32 -8.46
C ALA A 21 1.60 1.04 -7.83
N ASP A 22 0.54 1.30 -8.58
CA ASP A 22 -0.82 1.01 -8.15
C ASP A 22 -1.04 -0.50 -8.04
N MET A 23 -1.94 -0.91 -7.16
CA MET A 23 -2.42 -2.29 -7.08
C MET A 23 -3.17 -2.67 -8.36
N ASN A 24 -3.17 -3.95 -8.70
CA ASN A 24 -3.88 -4.48 -9.86
C ASN A 24 -5.42 -4.46 -9.71
N CYS A 25 -5.93 -4.18 -8.50
CA CYS A 25 -7.35 -4.01 -8.23
C CYS A 25 -7.57 -2.96 -7.13
N TYR A 26 -8.76 -2.38 -7.10
CA TYR A 26 -9.21 -1.52 -6.02
C TYR A 26 -9.44 -2.36 -4.76
N ARG A 27 -8.96 -1.90 -3.61
CA ARG A 27 -9.03 -2.64 -2.35
C ARG A 27 -9.36 -1.72 -1.17
N ALA A 28 -10.04 -2.24 -0.15
CA ALA A 28 -10.22 -1.58 1.15
C ALA A 28 -10.26 -2.63 2.26
N HIS A 29 -9.95 -2.26 3.51
CA HIS A 29 -10.04 -3.17 4.67
C HIS A 29 -9.19 -4.47 4.54
N HIS A 30 -8.09 -4.43 3.78
CA HIS A 30 -7.17 -5.57 3.63
C HIS A 30 -6.17 -5.65 4.78
N CYS A 31 -5.58 -6.82 4.98
CA CYS A 31 -4.44 -7.00 5.87
C CYS A 31 -3.14 -6.80 5.07
N LEU A 32 -2.12 -6.17 5.68
CA LEU A 32 -0.80 -5.97 5.09
C LEU A 32 0.26 -6.66 5.95
N ILE A 33 1.10 -7.51 5.35
CA ILE A 33 2.21 -8.19 6.04
C ILE A 33 3.53 -7.98 5.30
N VAL A 34 4.63 -7.99 6.07
CA VAL A 34 5.99 -8.01 5.54
C VAL A 34 6.55 -9.42 5.68
N ALA A 35 6.96 -10.04 4.57
CA ALA A 35 7.62 -11.34 4.57
C ALA A 35 8.62 -11.44 3.43
N HIS A 36 9.78 -12.06 3.66
CA HIS A 36 10.80 -12.30 2.63
C HIS A 36 11.19 -11.04 1.82
N GLY A 37 11.27 -9.88 2.49
CA GLY A 37 11.61 -8.60 1.83
C GLY A 37 10.52 -8.03 0.92
N LYS A 38 9.28 -8.51 1.03
CA LYS A 38 8.13 -8.06 0.23
C LYS A 38 6.94 -7.71 1.12
N LEU A 39 6.07 -6.84 0.59
CA LEU A 39 4.76 -6.51 1.17
C LEU A 39 3.68 -7.36 0.49
N PHE A 40 2.79 -7.94 1.29
CA PHE A 40 1.63 -8.69 0.80
C PHE A 40 0.35 -8.07 1.34
N ALA A 41 -0.54 -7.67 0.44
CA ALA A 41 -1.90 -7.25 0.75
C ALA A 41 -2.85 -8.46 0.57
N VAL A 42 -3.61 -8.82 1.61
CA VAL A 42 -4.43 -10.05 1.65
C VAL A 42 -5.89 -9.72 1.98
N GLY A 43 -6.82 -10.24 1.16
CA GLY A 43 -8.26 -10.00 1.29
C GLY A 43 -8.65 -8.55 0.98
N GLY A 44 -9.89 -8.17 1.31
CA GLY A 44 -10.41 -6.80 1.09
C GLY A 44 -10.46 -6.36 -0.38
#